data_AF-D4LFL2-F1
#
_entry.id   AF-D4LFL2-F1
#
_cell.length_a   1.000
_cell.length_b   1.000
_cell.length_c   1.000
_cell.angle_alpha   90.00
_cell.angle_beta   90.00
_cell.angle_gamma   90.00
#
_symmetry.space_group_name_H-M   'P 1'
#
loop_
_entity.id
_entity.type
_entity.pdbx_description
1 polymer ?
#
loop_
_entity_poly.entity_id
_entity_poly.type
_entity_poly.pdbx_seq_one_letter_code
_entity_poly.pdbx_strand_id
1 'polypeptide(L)'
;MHRQPYQEILNLEEERAEYLKVCKRKSQKYTLYTQWRAHIYKLLERVPSEEYFSNFTHFLMLRIRGAKDVEAIELQVMLTFLSISIGLNCFTEGLGQVGATLLIGVPLAIIIKDVLSGYHKRRFYEDLFSIAQEAWQTR
;
A
#
# COMPACT_ATOMS: atom_id res chain seq x y z
N MET A 1 -7.23 -11.74 -22.27
CA MET A 1 -6.99 -11.44 -20.84
C MET A 1 -7.74 -12.47 -20.02
N HIS A 2 -7.05 -13.46 -19.45
CA HIS A 2 -7.68 -14.34 -18.46
C HIS A 2 -7.95 -13.51 -17.20
N ARG A 3 -9.23 -13.35 -16.85
CA ARG A 3 -9.63 -12.76 -15.58
C ARG A 3 -9.08 -13.65 -14.47
N GLN A 4 -8.41 -13.05 -13.49
CA GLN A 4 -7.89 -13.81 -12.36
C GLN A 4 -9.08 -14.35 -11.55
N PRO A 5 -9.04 -15.59 -11.05
CA PRO A 5 -10.22 -16.32 -10.54
C PRO A 5 -10.96 -15.64 -9.37
N TYR A 6 -10.36 -14.67 -8.70
CA TYR A 6 -10.96 -13.91 -7.60
C TYR A 6 -11.59 -12.57 -8.01
N GLN A 7 -11.36 -12.09 -9.25
CA GLN A 7 -11.89 -10.79 -9.71
C GLN A 7 -13.42 -10.79 -9.81
N GLU A 8 -14.04 -11.97 -9.92
CA GLU A 8 -15.50 -12.13 -9.92
C GLU A 8 -16.12 -11.92 -8.53
N ILE A 9 -15.31 -12.07 -7.46
CA ILE A 9 -15.73 -11.94 -6.07
C ILE A 9 -15.29 -10.58 -5.49
N LEU A 10 -14.10 -10.12 -5.88
CA LEU A 10 -13.46 -8.95 -5.28
C LEU A 10 -12.70 -8.13 -6.32
N ASN A 11 -13.13 -6.89 -6.55
CA ASN A 11 -12.35 -5.94 -7.33
C ASN A 11 -11.29 -5.27 -6.43
N LEU A 12 -10.05 -5.76 -6.52
CA LEU A 12 -8.94 -5.28 -5.68
C LEU A 12 -8.57 -3.81 -5.89
N GLU A 13 -8.77 -3.25 -7.09
CA GLU A 13 -8.43 -1.85 -7.34
C GLU A 13 -9.43 -0.91 -6.67
N GLU A 14 -10.72 -1.22 -6.82
CA GLU A 14 -11.81 -0.48 -6.16
C GLU A 14 -11.69 -0.58 -4.64
N GLU A 15 -11.48 -1.79 -4.11
CA GLU A 15 -11.39 -1.99 -2.67
C GLU A 15 -10.12 -1.40 -2.07
N ARG A 16 -9.01 -1.35 -2.82
CA ARG A 16 -7.82 -0.60 -2.39
C ARG A 16 -8.06 0.91 -2.36
N ALA A 17 -8.74 1.44 -3.37
CA ALA A 17 -9.09 2.86 -3.39
C ALA A 17 -10.00 3.22 -2.21
N GLU A 18 -10.95 2.35 -1.89
CA GLU A 18 -11.85 2.54 -0.76
C GLU A 18 -11.12 2.39 0.59
N TYR A 19 -10.27 1.38 0.74
CA TYR A 19 -9.39 1.21 1.90
C TYR A 19 -8.59 2.49 2.22
N LEU A 20 -7.96 3.09 1.21
CA LEU A 20 -7.22 4.34 1.37
C LEU A 20 -8.09 5.50 1.85
N LYS A 21 -9.34 5.58 1.36
CA LYS A 21 -10.30 6.59 1.84
C LYS A 21 -10.67 6.33 3.30
N VAL A 22 -10.88 5.07 3.69
CA VAL A 22 -11.19 4.69 5.07
C VAL A 22 -10.05 5.06 6.02
N CYS A 23 -8.80 4.72 5.68
CA CYS A 23 -7.62 5.11 6.47
C CYS A 23 -7.50 6.63 6.64
N LYS A 24 -7.93 7.40 5.63
CA LYS A 24 -7.91 8.86 5.65
C LYS A 24 -9.18 9.48 6.24
N ARG A 25 -10.14 8.68 6.73
CA ARG A 25 -11.47 9.13 7.21
C ARG A 25 -12.25 9.95 6.17
N LYS A 26 -12.08 9.61 4.89
CA LYS A 26 -12.73 10.27 3.74
C LYS A 26 -13.70 9.35 2.99
N SER A 27 -13.85 8.11 3.45
CA SER A 27 -14.80 7.18 2.82
C SER A 27 -16.23 7.59 3.18
N GLN A 28 -17.10 7.60 2.16
CA GLN A 28 -18.54 7.75 2.33
C GLN A 28 -19.25 6.39 2.44
N LYS A 29 -18.58 5.30 1.99
CA LYS A 29 -19.11 3.93 1.99
C LYS A 29 -18.90 3.25 3.35
N TYR A 30 -17.75 3.48 3.99
CA TYR A 30 -17.40 2.91 5.28
C TYR A 30 -16.85 3.99 6.20
N THR A 31 -17.52 4.22 7.32
CA THR A 31 -17.09 5.20 8.33
C THR A 31 -15.85 4.71 9.08
N LEU A 32 -15.76 3.39 9.29
CA LEU A 32 -14.70 2.76 10.07
C LEU A 32 -14.04 1.61 9.31
N TYR A 33 -12.76 1.39 9.61
CA TYR A 33 -12.00 0.23 9.12
C TYR A 33 -12.69 -1.10 9.41
N THR A 34 -13.29 -1.24 10.59
CA THR A 34 -14.01 -2.46 10.99
C THR A 34 -15.19 -2.78 10.07
N GLN A 35 -15.87 -1.77 9.52
CA GLN A 35 -16.96 -1.95 8.58
C GLN A 35 -16.44 -2.44 7.22
N TRP A 36 -15.37 -1.83 6.71
CA TRP A 36 -14.70 -2.29 5.50
C TRP A 36 -14.20 -3.73 5.65
N ARG A 37 -13.53 -4.04 6.76
CA ARG A 37 -13.05 -5.39 7.08
C ARG A 37 -14.18 -6.42 7.09
N ALA A 38 -15.30 -6.12 7.76
CA ALA A 38 -16.45 -7.01 7.81
C ALA A 38 -17.09 -7.23 6.43
N HIS A 39 -17.08 -6.22 5.57
CA HIS A 39 -17.53 -6.35 4.18
C HIS A 39 -16.63 -7.32 3.38
N ILE A 40 -15.31 -7.13 3.43
CA ILE A 40 -14.35 -8.02 2.78
C ILE A 40 -14.50 -9.46 3.29
N TYR A 41 -14.60 -9.63 4.60
CA TYR A 41 -14.76 -10.96 5.21
C TYR A 41 -15.97 -11.71 4.62
N LYS A 42 -17.14 -11.06 4.55
CA LYS A 42 -18.36 -11.63 3.94
C LYS A 42 -18.22 -11.96 2.46
N LEU A 43 -17.40 -11.22 1.71
CA LEU A 43 -17.12 -11.55 0.32
C LEU A 43 -16.23 -12.80 0.22
N LEU A 44 -15.23 -12.91 1.09
CA LEU A 44 -14.28 -14.02 1.10
C LEU A 44 -14.88 -15.33 1.62
N GLU A 45 -15.90 -15.28 2.48
CA GLU A 45 -16.70 -16.47 2.85
C GLU A 45 -17.35 -17.15 1.63
N ARG A 46 -17.59 -16.41 0.55
CA ARG A 46 -18.24 -16.91 -0.68
C ARG A 46 -17.26 -17.54 -1.66
N VAL A 47 -15.97 -17.60 -1.33
CA VAL A 47 -14.96 -18.23 -2.19
C VAL A 47 -15.30 -19.73 -2.35
N PRO A 48 -15.51 -20.23 -3.58
CA PRO A 48 -16.21 -21.49 -3.79
C PRO A 48 -15.39 -22.73 -3.40
N SER A 49 -14.06 -22.70 -3.59
CA SER A 49 -13.20 -23.86 -3.34
C SER A 49 -11.83 -23.50 -2.78
N GLU A 50 -11.16 -24.51 -2.22
CA GLU A 50 -9.81 -24.39 -1.66
C GLU A 50 -8.78 -23.97 -2.71
N GLU A 51 -8.93 -24.45 -3.95
CA GLU A 51 -8.04 -24.06 -5.05
C GLU A 51 -8.12 -22.55 -5.34
N TYR A 52 -9.32 -21.98 -5.35
CA TYR A 52 -9.51 -20.53 -5.55
C TYR A 52 -8.93 -19.74 -4.38
N PHE A 53 -9.11 -20.23 -3.16
CA PHE A 53 -8.55 -19.63 -1.95
C PHE A 53 -7.01 -19.66 -1.95
N SER A 54 -6.41 -20.81 -2.27
CA SER A 54 -4.96 -21.00 -2.35
C SER A 54 -4.34 -20.10 -3.43
N ASN A 55 -4.94 -20.05 -4.61
CA ASN A 55 -4.49 -19.16 -5.68
C ASN A 55 -4.58 -17.68 -5.29
N PHE A 56 -5.66 -17.26 -4.62
CA PHE A 56 -5.85 -15.89 -4.16
C PHE A 56 -4.82 -15.51 -3.09
N THR A 57 -4.65 -16.34 -2.07
CA THR A 57 -3.67 -16.10 -0.99
C THR A 57 -2.23 -16.11 -1.52
N HIS A 58 -1.90 -16.99 -2.48
CA HIS A 58 -0.61 -16.96 -3.16
C HIS A 58 -0.38 -15.66 -3.92
N PHE A 59 -1.39 -15.18 -4.65
CA PHE A 59 -1.33 -13.89 -5.31
C PHE A 59 -1.07 -12.75 -4.30
N LEU A 60 -1.78 -12.73 -3.17
CA LEU A 60 -1.58 -11.72 -2.12
C LEU A 60 -0.16 -11.77 -1.55
N MET A 61 0.38 -12.97 -1.26
CA MET A 61 1.76 -13.13 -0.78
C MET A 61 2.79 -12.55 -1.75
N LEU A 62 2.64 -12.81 -3.06
CA LEU A 62 3.52 -12.23 -4.08
C LEU A 62 3.45 -10.69 -4.08
N ARG A 63 2.25 -10.12 -3.92
CA ARG A 63 2.07 -8.67 -3.85
C ARG A 63 2.66 -8.06 -2.58
N ILE A 64 2.51 -8.71 -1.43
CA ILE A 64 3.12 -8.29 -0.15
C ILE A 64 4.64 -8.28 -0.28
N ARG A 65 5.22 -9.37 -0.81
CA ARG A 65 6.68 -9.48 -0.99
C ARG A 65 7.20 -8.39 -1.94
N GLY A 66 6.60 -8.26 -3.12
CA GLY A 66 7.00 -7.23 -4.08
C GLY A 66 6.86 -5.82 -3.52
N ALA A 67 5.80 -5.53 -2.76
CA ALA A 67 5.63 -4.22 -2.12
C ALA A 67 6.66 -3.97 -1.02
N LYS A 68 7.06 -4.98 -0.25
CA LYS A 68 8.12 -4.89 0.76
C LYS A 68 9.49 -4.61 0.15
N ASP A 69 9.81 -5.27 -0.96
CA ASP A 69 11.09 -5.07 -1.66
C ASP A 69 11.16 -3.65 -2.24
N VAL A 70 10.06 -3.16 -2.84
CA VAL A 70 9.95 -1.77 -3.34
C VAL A 70 10.03 -0.76 -2.20
N GLU A 71 9.30 -0.96 -1.11
CA GLU A 71 9.33 -0.09 0.08
C GLU A 71 10.75 0.04 0.64
N ALA A 72 11.51 -1.06 0.71
CA ALA A 72 12.88 -1.05 1.19
C ALA A 72 13.81 -0.22 0.29
N ILE A 73 13.68 -0.37 -1.04
CA ILE A 73 14.45 0.42 -2.01
C ILE A 73 14.10 1.90 -1.90
N GLU A 74 12.80 2.23 -1.91
CA GLU A 74 12.34 3.62 -1.84
C GLU A 74 12.76 4.30 -0.53
N LEU A 75 12.70 3.58 0.60
CA LEU A 75 13.16 4.09 1.91
C LEU A 75 14.68 4.36 1.90
N GLN A 76 15.48 3.47 1.30
CA GLN A 76 16.92 3.66 1.18
C GLN A 76 17.26 4.88 0.32
N VAL A 77 16.53 5.08 -0.79
CA VAL A 77 16.66 6.27 -1.62
C VAL A 77 16.26 7.53 -0.84
N MET A 78 15.15 7.50 -0.11
CA MET A 78 14.70 8.61 0.74
C MET A 78 15.76 9.02 1.76
N LEU A 79 16.33 8.06 2.50
CA LEU A 79 17.36 8.32 3.52
C LEU A 79 18.64 8.90 2.89
N THR A 80 18.99 8.44 1.70
CA THR A 80 20.15 8.97 0.95
C THR A 80 19.92 10.43 0.55
N PHE A 81 18.76 10.74 -0.03
CA PHE A 81 18.40 12.11 -0.42
C PHE A 81 18.26 13.04 0.80
N LEU A 82 17.71 12.56 1.90
CA LEU A 82 17.64 13.32 3.15
C LEU A 82 19.05 13.66 3.67
N SER A 83 19.97 12.70 3.64
CA SER A 83 21.37 12.90 4.05
C SER A 83 22.09 13.93 3.17
N ILE A 84 21.88 13.86 1.85
CA ILE A 84 22.41 14.84 0.89
C ILE A 84 21.80 16.23 1.15
N SER A 85 20.50 16.31 1.44
CA SER A 85 19.79 17.55 1.75
C SER A 85 20.37 18.25 2.98
N ILE A 86 20.59 17.47 4.05
CA ILE A 86 21.16 17.98 5.31
C ILE A 86 22.59 18.47 5.04
N GLY A 87 23.42 17.67 4.35
CA GLY A 87 24.77 18.06 4.00
C GLY A 87 24.82 19.37 3.22
N LEU A 88 24.08 19.49 2.12
CA LEU A 88 24.08 20.70 1.30
C LEU A 88 23.56 21.93 2.03
N ASN A 89 22.57 21.79 2.91
CA ASN A 89 22.09 22.90 3.74
C ASN A 89 23.10 23.35 4.81
N CYS A 90 24.03 22.48 5.23
CA CYS A 90 25.13 22.85 6.13
C CYS A 90 26.29 23.56 5.43
N PHE A 91 26.43 23.42 4.10
CA PHE A 91 27.55 23.97 3.33
C PHE A 91 27.17 25.12 2.38
N THR A 92 25.90 25.50 2.30
CA THR A 92 25.41 26.58 1.43
C THR A 92 24.68 27.65 2.22
N GLU A 93 25.00 28.92 1.96
CA GLU A 93 24.35 30.08 2.59
C GLU A 93 23.64 30.98 1.55
N GLY A 94 22.63 31.73 2.00
CA GLY A 94 21.93 32.71 1.17
C GLY A 94 21.14 32.10 0.01
N LEU A 95 21.21 32.70 -1.18
CA LEU A 95 20.47 32.26 -2.37
C LEU A 95 20.83 30.83 -2.83
N GLY A 96 22.05 30.35 -2.53
CA GLY A 96 22.47 28.97 -2.82
C GLY A 96 21.69 27.93 -2.02
N GLN A 97 21.31 28.26 -0.78
CA GLN A 97 20.52 27.40 0.10
C GLN A 97 19.07 27.27 -0.39
N VAL A 98 18.49 28.37 -0.91
CA VAL A 98 17.15 28.36 -1.53
C VAL A 98 17.12 27.50 -2.79
N GLY A 99 18.16 27.62 -3.64
CA GLY A 99 18.32 26.79 -4.84
C GLY A 99 18.50 25.30 -4.51
N ALA A 100 19.33 24.97 -3.53
CA ALA A 100 19.54 23.60 -3.07
C ALA A 100 18.27 22.99 -2.46
N THR A 101 17.51 23.77 -1.69
CA THR A 101 16.24 23.32 -1.09
C THR A 101 15.18 23.02 -2.14
N LEU A 102 15.09 23.79 -3.23
CA LEU A 102 14.16 23.51 -4.32
C LEU A 102 14.58 22.30 -5.17
N LEU A 103 15.88 22.20 -5.50
CA LEU A 103 16.41 21.11 -6.32
C LEU A 103 16.34 19.74 -5.63
N ILE A 104 16.38 19.71 -4.30
CA ILE A 104 16.41 18.45 -3.53
C ILE A 104 15.08 18.20 -2.81
N GLY A 105 14.43 19.25 -2.32
CA GLY A 105 13.16 19.15 -1.61
C GLY A 105 12.02 18.65 -2.49
N VAL A 106 11.98 19.02 -3.78
CA VAL A 106 10.97 18.52 -4.73
C VAL A 106 11.13 17.02 -5.01
N PRO A 107 12.32 16.51 -5.40
CA PRO A 107 12.56 15.07 -5.49
C PRO A 107 12.29 14.32 -4.18
N LEU A 108 12.71 14.86 -3.04
CA LEU A 108 12.49 14.24 -1.73
C LEU A 108 11.00 14.10 -1.41
N ALA A 109 10.18 15.13 -1.69
CA ALA A 109 8.74 15.07 -1.49
C ALA A 109 8.05 14.03 -2.39
N ILE A 110 8.52 13.86 -3.64
CA ILE A 110 8.03 12.82 -4.55
C ILE A 110 8.36 11.43 -3.99
N ILE A 111 9.62 11.21 -3.58
CA ILE A 111 10.06 9.94 -3.01
C ILE A 111 9.27 9.62 -1.73
N ILE A 112 9.07 10.59 -0.83
CA ILE A 112 8.26 10.40 0.39
C ILE A 112 6.84 9.97 0.05
N LYS A 113 6.22 10.59 -0.96
CA LYS A 113 4.88 10.22 -1.41
C LYS A 113 4.84 8.79 -1.94
N ASP A 114 5.85 8.38 -2.70
CA ASP A 114 5.95 7.05 -3.28
C ASP A 114 6.16 5.98 -2.18
N VAL A 115 7.06 6.23 -1.22
CA VAL A 115 7.25 5.38 -0.03
C VAL A 115 5.93 5.18 0.73
N LEU A 116 5.21 6.27 1.01
CA LEU A 116 3.93 6.19 1.71
C LEU A 116 2.86 5.45 0.90
N SER A 117 2.85 5.62 -0.42
CA SER A 117 1.96 4.90 -1.34
C SER A 117 2.26 3.40 -1.35
N GLY A 118 3.55 3.03 -1.38
CA GLY A 118 4.04 1.65 -1.27
C GLY A 118 3.66 1.01 0.05
N TYR A 119 3.88 1.73 1.17
CA TYR A 119 3.48 1.30 2.51
C TYR A 119 1.98 0.99 2.61
N HIS A 120 1.12 1.90 2.16
CA HIS A 120 -0.33 1.68 2.21
C HIS A 120 -0.77 0.54 1.29
N LYS A 121 -0.12 0.39 0.13
CA LYS A 121 -0.39 -0.74 -0.78
C LYS A 121 -0.05 -2.07 -0.12
N ARG A 122 1.09 -2.15 0.58
CA ARG A 122 1.48 -3.34 1.32
C ARG A 122 0.49 -3.65 2.45
N ARG A 123 0.14 -2.66 3.27
CA ARG A 123 -0.83 -2.82 4.37
C ARG A 123 -2.18 -3.33 3.90
N PHE A 124 -2.68 -2.82 2.78
CA PHE A 124 -3.90 -3.32 2.17
C PHE A 124 -3.84 -4.82 1.85
N TYR A 125 -2.73 -5.30 1.25
CA TYR A 125 -2.59 -6.72 0.93
C TYR A 125 -2.36 -7.60 2.17
N GLU A 126 -1.62 -7.12 3.16
CA GLU A 126 -1.45 -7.80 4.46
C GLU A 126 -2.80 -7.97 5.17
N ASP A 127 -3.62 -6.92 5.21
CA ASP A 127 -4.97 -6.96 5.79
C ASP A 127 -5.87 -7.93 5.03
N LEU A 128 -5.89 -7.87 3.70
CA LEU A 128 -6.66 -8.82 2.88
C LEU A 128 -6.23 -10.27 3.13
N PHE A 129 -4.93 -10.52 3.25
CA PHE A 129 -4.41 -11.85 3.52
C PHE A 129 -4.85 -12.36 4.89
N SER A 130 -4.76 -11.53 5.93
CA SER A 130 -5.25 -11.87 7.28
C SER A 130 -6.75 -12.20 7.26
N ILE A 131 -7.55 -11.33 6.65
CA ILE A 131 -9.01 -11.51 6.58
C ILE A 131 -9.36 -12.79 5.81
N ALA A 132 -8.64 -13.10 4.73
CA ALA A 132 -8.83 -14.31 3.96
C ALA A 132 -8.55 -15.57 4.80
N GLN A 133 -7.42 -15.59 5.53
CA GLN A 133 -7.08 -16.73 6.40
C GLN A 133 -8.12 -16.94 7.50
N GLU A 134 -8.58 -15.86 8.13
CA GLU A 134 -9.62 -15.93 9.14
C GLU A 134 -10.94 -16.47 8.58
N ALA A 135 -11.38 -15.96 7.42
CA ALA A 135 -12.62 -16.40 6.77
C ALA A 135 -12.58 -17.89 6.37
N TRP A 136 -11.41 -18.40 6.01
CA TRP A 136 -11.23 -19.81 5.65
C TRP A 136 -11.20 -20.74 6.87
N GLN A 137 -10.58 -20.31 7.98
CA GLN A 137 -10.50 -21.12 9.22
C GLN A 137 -11.86 -21.32 9.89
N THR A 138 -12.81 -20.41 9.67
CA THR A 138 -14.15 -20.43 10.28
C THR A 138 -15.20 -21.12 9.41
N ARG A 139 -14.81 -21.66 8.25
CA ARG A 139 -15.68 -22.35 7.30
C ARG A 139 -15.73 -23.85 7.55
#